data_AF-A0A0F9ERI7-F1
#
_entry.id   AF-A0A0F9ERI7-F1
#
_cell.length_a   1.000
_cell.length_b   1.000
_cell.length_c   1.000
_cell.angle_alpha   90.00
_cell.angle_beta   90.00
_cell.angle_gamma   90.00
#
_symmetry.space_group_name_H-M   'P 1'
#
loop_
_entity.id
_entity.type
_entity.pdbx_description
1 polymer ?
#
loop_
_entity_poly.entity_id
_entity_poly.type
_entity_poly.pdbx_seq_one_letter_code
_entity_poly.pdbx_strand_id
1 'polypeptide(L)'
;MSSQTITSPIPGDLAKIPGVTTGFRPVSVNRGRFVFTGRPGCGKSTLVHNNPKAFILDHDQGGNTVDDPRAIVYTPDPDKTPEGETADAYRDIVDVLIARRKKGAKDIEMIVFDTYDELIEIFLRDFCLKHKLEDPLDYKSGEGNAYSIVRRDIFELLNRAYRAGFGWAILVNVTPKVIRHGGQDRTVLSLSVSESFANSVRKKCEHFMYMAYHTKTVTGPPTVRTINGKKVTIPGETRKEECRLLKTKPGTLWAGETTDEVKVRIPFPDSTEIPRLGGWDVFTKVYDEAIQTLTKGVKA
;
A
#
# COMPACT_ATOMS: atom_id res chain seq x y z
N MET A 1 1.91 -36.00 15.02
CA MET A 1 2.78 -34.81 14.96
C MET A 1 2.38 -33.90 16.12
N SER A 2 3.35 -33.35 16.86
CA SER A 2 3.09 -32.56 18.07
C SER A 2 2.57 -31.16 17.74
N SER A 3 1.48 -30.75 18.39
CA SER A 3 0.93 -29.40 18.31
C SER A 3 1.88 -28.42 19.01
N GLN A 4 2.52 -27.53 18.24
CA GLN A 4 3.26 -26.39 18.80
C GLN A 4 2.31 -25.22 18.99
N THR A 5 2.10 -24.81 20.24
CA THR A 5 1.46 -23.54 20.56
C THR A 5 2.42 -22.41 20.15
N ILE A 6 2.05 -21.60 19.15
CA ILE A 6 2.90 -20.53 18.59
C ILE A 6 3.13 -19.38 19.60
N THR A 7 2.34 -19.32 20.68
CA THR A 7 2.49 -18.31 21.73
C THR A 7 2.72 -18.96 23.09
N SER A 8 3.85 -18.64 23.72
CA SER A 8 4.07 -18.99 25.12
C SER A 8 3.15 -18.15 26.02
N PRO A 9 2.51 -18.73 27.05
CA PRO A 9 1.72 -17.95 27.99
C PRO A 9 2.59 -16.91 28.71
N ILE A 10 2.07 -15.69 28.88
CA ILE A 10 2.75 -14.64 29.66
C ILE A 10 2.72 -15.06 31.14
N PRO A 11 3.87 -15.12 31.84
CA PRO A 11 3.90 -15.29 33.28
C PRO A 11 2.98 -14.28 34.00
N GLY A 12 2.26 -14.72 35.03
CA GLY A 12 1.21 -13.92 35.67
C GLY A 12 1.70 -12.62 36.32
N ASP A 13 2.96 -12.60 36.77
CA ASP A 13 3.67 -11.43 37.29
C ASP A 13 3.95 -10.40 36.19
N LEU A 14 4.22 -10.86 34.96
CA LEU A 14 4.48 -10.00 33.80
C LEU A 14 3.19 -9.55 33.08
N ALA A 15 2.08 -10.28 33.23
CA ALA A 15 0.82 -10.02 32.54
C ALA A 15 0.18 -8.65 32.86
N LYS A 16 0.53 -8.04 33.99
CA LYS A 16 0.01 -6.72 34.42
C LYS A 16 0.85 -5.55 33.95
N ILE A 17 2.05 -5.78 33.39
CA ILE A 17 2.96 -4.72 32.96
C ILE A 17 2.50 -4.19 31.59
N PRO A 18 2.16 -2.89 31.46
CA PRO A 18 1.77 -2.30 30.18
C PRO A 18 2.86 -2.51 29.13
N GLY A 19 2.47 -3.06 27.97
CA GLY A 19 3.39 -3.32 26.85
C GLY A 19 3.98 -4.74 26.81
N VAL A 20 3.78 -5.55 27.85
CA VAL A 20 4.11 -6.99 27.79
C VAL A 20 3.04 -7.71 26.97
N THR A 21 3.47 -8.42 25.93
CA THR A 21 2.60 -9.20 25.04
C THR A 21 3.24 -10.52 24.64
N THR A 22 2.44 -11.54 24.36
CA THR A 22 2.91 -12.79 23.72
C THR A 22 3.36 -12.54 22.27
N GLY A 23 4.04 -13.51 21.67
CA GLY A 23 4.48 -13.47 20.27
C GLY A 23 3.33 -13.31 19.26
N PHE A 24 3.71 -13.14 17.97
CA PHE A 24 2.86 -12.98 16.78
C PHE A 24 1.44 -12.41 17.03
N ARG A 25 1.32 -11.08 17.00
CA ARG A 25 0.04 -10.36 17.12
C ARG A 25 -0.30 -9.69 15.78
N PRO A 26 -0.99 -10.40 14.87
CA PRO A 26 -1.35 -9.83 13.58
C PRO A 26 -2.29 -8.63 13.79
N VAL A 27 -2.04 -7.54 13.06
CA VAL A 27 -2.95 -6.39 13.03
C VAL A 27 -4.06 -6.67 12.02
N SER A 28 -5.15 -5.89 12.03
CA SER A 28 -6.11 -5.91 10.91
C SER A 28 -5.42 -5.42 9.65
N VAL A 29 -5.91 -5.84 8.47
CA VAL A 29 -5.37 -5.34 7.18
C VAL A 29 -5.32 -3.81 7.15
N ASN A 30 -6.33 -3.13 7.69
CA ASN A 30 -6.40 -1.67 7.72
C ASN A 30 -5.39 -1.02 8.68
N ARG A 31 -4.71 -1.80 9.51
CA ARG A 31 -3.64 -1.35 10.39
C ARG A 31 -2.24 -1.80 9.94
N GLY A 32 -2.16 -2.46 8.79
CA GLY A 32 -0.91 -2.85 8.13
C GLY A 32 -0.17 -1.67 7.50
N ARG A 33 1.03 -1.97 6.99
CA ARG A 33 1.92 -1.00 6.33
C ARG A 33 2.27 -1.48 4.94
N PHE A 34 1.60 -0.93 3.94
CA PHE A 34 1.66 -1.44 2.58
C PHE A 34 2.22 -0.42 1.60
N VAL A 35 2.88 -0.92 0.57
CA VAL A 35 3.32 -0.12 -0.56
C VAL A 35 2.72 -0.73 -1.81
N PHE A 36 1.81 -0.02 -2.45
CA PHE A 36 1.21 -0.43 -3.71
C PHE A 36 1.93 0.29 -4.84
N THR A 37 2.46 -0.49 -5.77
CA THR A 37 3.30 0.03 -6.85
C THR A 37 2.90 -0.54 -8.18
N GLY A 38 3.08 0.24 -9.24
CA GLY A 38 2.67 -0.13 -10.59
C GLY A 38 2.59 1.09 -11.48
N ARG A 39 2.47 0.86 -12.79
CA ARG A 39 2.41 1.95 -13.78
C ARG A 39 1.19 2.86 -13.50
N PRO A 40 1.22 4.13 -13.94
CA PRO A 40 0.02 4.95 -13.99
C PRO A 40 -1.13 4.20 -14.66
N GLY A 41 -2.36 4.38 -14.15
CA GLY A 41 -3.56 3.73 -14.70
C GLY A 41 -3.73 2.24 -14.37
N CYS A 42 -2.82 1.57 -13.64
CA CYS A 42 -2.99 0.15 -13.32
C CYS A 42 -4.10 -0.16 -12.30
N GLY A 43 -4.70 0.88 -11.70
CA GLY A 43 -5.83 0.81 -10.77
C GLY A 43 -5.46 0.89 -9.27
N LYS A 44 -4.28 1.46 -8.92
CA LYS A 44 -3.75 1.44 -7.54
C LYS A 44 -4.71 2.17 -6.61
N SER A 45 -5.05 3.40 -7.01
CA SER A 45 -6.04 4.26 -6.38
C SER A 45 -7.38 3.55 -6.31
N THR A 46 -7.84 2.91 -7.40
CA THR A 46 -9.09 2.12 -7.37
C THR A 46 -9.08 1.03 -6.29
N LEU A 47 -7.97 0.30 -6.10
CA LEU A 47 -7.89 -0.73 -5.05
C LEU A 47 -8.02 -0.11 -3.65
N VAL A 48 -7.25 0.94 -3.34
CA VAL A 48 -7.26 1.55 -2.00
C VAL A 48 -8.50 2.40 -1.73
N HIS A 49 -9.14 2.95 -2.76
CA HIS A 49 -10.40 3.68 -2.66
C HIS A 49 -11.58 2.77 -2.31
N ASN A 50 -11.50 1.47 -2.63
CA ASN A 50 -12.47 0.47 -2.18
C ASN A 50 -12.35 0.16 -0.66
N ASN A 51 -11.36 0.71 0.06
CA ASN A 51 -11.20 0.47 1.50
C ASN A 51 -12.15 1.39 2.31
N PRO A 52 -13.18 0.85 2.99
CA PRO A 52 -14.13 1.68 3.74
C PRO A 52 -13.54 2.29 5.02
N LYS A 53 -12.32 1.89 5.43
CA LYS A 53 -11.62 2.43 6.61
C LYS A 53 -10.40 3.28 6.26
N ALA A 54 -10.26 3.65 5.00
CA ALA A 54 -9.17 4.50 4.52
C ALA A 54 -9.57 5.98 4.51
N PHE A 55 -8.61 6.83 4.85
CA PHE A 55 -8.60 8.25 4.54
C PHE A 55 -7.45 8.51 3.56
N ILE A 56 -7.76 9.04 2.39
CA ILE A 56 -6.80 9.20 1.30
C ILE A 56 -6.32 10.65 1.26
N LEU A 57 -5.01 10.82 1.30
CA LEU A 57 -4.33 12.08 1.02
C LEU A 57 -3.97 12.05 -0.48
N ASP A 58 -4.68 12.87 -1.26
CA ASP A 58 -4.62 12.91 -2.72
C ASP A 58 -3.73 14.06 -3.20
N HIS A 59 -2.46 13.73 -3.37
CA HIS A 59 -1.36 14.59 -3.80
C HIS A 59 -1.34 14.81 -5.32
N ASP A 60 -1.85 13.86 -6.11
CA ASP A 60 -1.89 13.97 -7.58
C ASP A 60 -3.15 14.66 -8.09
N GLN A 61 -4.12 14.94 -7.20
CA GLN A 61 -5.43 15.54 -7.47
C GLN A 61 -6.30 14.70 -8.42
N GLY A 62 -5.86 13.47 -8.73
CA GLY A 62 -6.56 12.50 -9.55
C GLY A 62 -7.69 11.82 -8.80
N GLY A 63 -7.71 11.91 -7.47
CA GLY A 63 -8.82 11.48 -6.62
C GLY A 63 -10.14 12.17 -6.93
N ASN A 64 -10.16 13.32 -7.61
CA ASN A 64 -11.43 13.89 -8.11
C ASN A 64 -12.15 13.01 -9.16
N THR A 65 -11.51 11.92 -9.60
CA THR A 65 -12.06 10.92 -10.52
C THR A 65 -12.37 9.55 -9.88
N VAL A 66 -12.44 9.47 -8.53
CA VAL A 66 -12.65 8.19 -7.81
C VAL A 66 -13.93 7.46 -8.27
N ASP A 67 -13.79 6.16 -8.56
CA ASP A 67 -14.90 5.25 -8.91
C ASP A 67 -15.79 4.85 -7.71
N ASP A 68 -15.27 4.80 -6.47
CA ASP A 68 -16.04 4.41 -5.27
C ASP A 68 -16.62 5.64 -4.53
N PRO A 69 -17.96 5.79 -4.46
CA PRO A 69 -18.61 6.93 -3.81
C PRO A 69 -18.40 6.99 -2.28
N ARG A 70 -17.81 5.97 -1.67
CA ARG A 70 -17.55 5.90 -0.22
C ARG A 70 -16.13 6.30 0.16
N ALA A 71 -15.26 6.57 -0.81
CA ALA A 71 -13.89 6.98 -0.53
C ALA A 71 -13.87 8.35 0.16
N ILE A 72 -13.11 8.47 1.26
CA ILE A 72 -12.87 9.74 1.93
C ILE A 72 -11.51 10.26 1.47
N VAL A 73 -11.52 11.33 0.68
CA VAL A 73 -10.34 11.90 0.03
C VAL A 73 -10.12 13.33 0.53
N TYR A 74 -8.86 13.70 0.72
CA TYR A 74 -8.45 15.05 1.05
C TYR A 74 -7.36 15.54 0.10
N THR A 75 -7.64 16.68 -0.51
CA THR A 75 -6.71 17.48 -1.29
C THR A 75 -6.80 18.91 -0.76
N PRO A 76 -5.68 19.54 -0.37
CA PRO A 76 -5.66 20.95 0.00
C PRO A 76 -6.24 21.81 -1.12
N ASP A 77 -7.15 22.72 -0.77
CA ASP A 77 -7.77 23.64 -1.71
C ASP A 77 -6.71 24.68 -2.15
N PRO A 78 -6.35 24.75 -3.44
CA PRO A 78 -5.30 25.66 -3.92
C PRO A 78 -5.65 27.13 -3.72
N ASP A 79 -6.93 27.49 -3.64
CA ASP A 79 -7.36 28.88 -3.41
C ASP A 79 -7.26 29.28 -1.92
N LYS A 80 -7.20 28.28 -1.02
CA LYS A 80 -7.13 28.49 0.43
C LYS A 80 -5.79 28.13 1.05
N THR A 81 -4.92 27.46 0.29
CA THR A 81 -3.63 26.96 0.77
C THR A 81 -2.53 27.80 0.13
N PRO A 82 -1.87 28.70 0.88
CA PRO A 82 -0.80 29.52 0.33
C PRO A 82 0.32 28.68 -0.29
N GLU A 83 0.99 29.26 -1.27
CA GLU A 83 2.15 28.63 -1.88
C GLU A 83 3.23 28.37 -0.82
N GLY A 84 3.74 27.13 -0.75
CA GLY A 84 4.70 26.73 0.27
C GLY A 84 4.10 26.17 1.56
N GLU A 85 2.76 26.07 1.66
CA GLU A 85 2.06 25.55 2.85
C GLU A 85 1.28 24.25 2.58
N THR A 86 1.33 23.69 1.38
CA THR A 86 0.63 22.45 0.99
C THR A 86 1.05 21.26 1.87
N ALA A 87 2.34 21.09 2.11
CA ALA A 87 2.90 20.05 2.97
C ALA A 87 2.42 20.19 4.42
N ASP A 88 2.23 21.42 4.90
CA ASP A 88 1.71 21.69 6.24
C ASP A 88 0.21 21.38 6.31
N ALA A 89 -0.57 21.70 5.28
CA ALA A 89 -1.98 21.30 5.19
C ALA A 89 -2.16 19.77 5.28
N TYR A 90 -1.29 18.98 4.63
CA TYR A 90 -1.27 17.53 4.77
C TYR A 90 -0.87 17.06 6.18
N ARG A 91 0.04 17.75 6.87
CA ARG A 91 0.40 17.44 8.26
C ARG A 91 -0.76 17.74 9.21
N ASP A 92 -1.44 18.87 9.01
CA ASP A 92 -2.55 19.33 9.82
C ASP A 92 -3.74 18.38 9.75
N ILE A 93 -4.10 17.90 8.56
CA ILE A 93 -5.19 16.93 8.43
C ILE A 93 -4.84 15.60 9.13
N VAL A 94 -3.59 15.14 9.06
CA VAL A 94 -3.15 13.95 9.80
C VAL A 94 -3.24 14.19 11.31
N ASP A 95 -2.93 15.39 11.78
CA ASP A 95 -3.06 15.76 13.19
C ASP A 95 -4.51 15.80 13.67
N VAL A 96 -5.43 16.25 12.81
CA VAL A 96 -6.88 16.13 13.05
C VAL A 96 -7.29 14.66 13.18
N LEU A 97 -6.83 13.78 12.28
CA LEU A 97 -7.11 12.34 12.35
C LEU A 97 -6.56 11.71 13.64
N ILE A 98 -5.31 12.03 14.02
CA ILE A 98 -4.69 11.58 15.26
C ILE A 98 -5.49 12.05 16.48
N ALA A 99 -5.91 13.31 16.50
CA ALA A 99 -6.73 13.85 17.59
C ALA A 99 -8.08 13.13 17.69
N ARG A 100 -8.76 12.86 16.56
CA ARG A 100 -9.99 12.06 16.52
C ARG A 100 -9.78 10.66 17.07
N ARG A 101 -8.71 9.98 16.68
CA ARG A 101 -8.37 8.63 17.15
C ARG A 101 -8.12 8.58 18.65
N LYS A 102 -7.39 9.56 19.20
CA LYS A 102 -7.16 9.70 20.65
C LYS A 102 -8.46 9.93 21.43
N LYS A 103 -9.46 10.57 20.82
CA LYS A 103 -10.83 10.71 21.37
C LYS A 103 -11.69 9.44 21.23
N GLY A 104 -11.16 8.38 20.64
CA GLY A 104 -11.82 7.07 20.54
C GLY A 104 -12.45 6.75 19.18
N ALA A 105 -12.32 7.61 18.16
CA ALA A 105 -12.86 7.35 16.83
C ALA A 105 -12.21 6.10 16.19
N LYS A 106 -13.03 5.28 15.52
CA LYS A 106 -12.60 4.02 14.87
C LYS A 106 -13.14 3.82 13.44
N ASP A 107 -13.78 4.84 12.90
CA ASP A 107 -14.26 4.93 11.52
C ASP A 107 -13.11 4.82 10.50
N ILE A 108 -11.98 5.47 10.79
CA ILE A 108 -10.77 5.42 9.98
C ILE A 108 -9.70 4.58 10.71
N GLU A 109 -9.11 3.63 9.98
CA GLU A 109 -8.01 2.79 10.49
C GLU A 109 -6.74 2.93 9.66
N MET A 110 -6.83 3.38 8.40
CA MET A 110 -5.70 3.51 7.47
C MET A 110 -5.60 4.93 6.91
N ILE A 111 -4.38 5.46 6.81
CA ILE A 111 -4.09 6.68 6.03
C ILE A 111 -3.37 6.28 4.75
N VAL A 112 -3.91 6.67 3.60
CA VAL A 112 -3.35 6.37 2.28
C VAL A 112 -2.68 7.61 1.72
N PHE A 113 -1.47 7.46 1.19
CA PHE A 113 -0.74 8.53 0.52
C PHE A 113 -0.72 8.25 -0.98
N ASP A 114 -1.52 8.99 -1.74
CA ASP A 114 -1.72 8.81 -3.18
C ASP A 114 -1.33 10.10 -3.95
N THR A 115 -0.23 10.20 -4.68
CA THR A 115 0.89 9.26 -4.79
C THR A 115 2.12 9.77 -4.03
N TYR A 116 3.06 8.86 -3.76
CA TYR A 116 4.27 9.09 -3.00
C TYR A 116 5.27 9.99 -3.71
N ASP A 117 5.37 9.83 -5.03
CA ASP A 117 6.19 10.67 -5.89
C ASP A 117 5.74 12.13 -5.80
N GLU A 118 4.45 12.41 -5.98
CA GLU A 118 3.88 13.75 -5.84
C GLU A 118 4.00 14.31 -4.41
N LEU A 119 3.81 13.48 -3.38
CA LEU A 119 4.05 13.89 -1.98
C LEU A 119 5.48 14.39 -1.76
N ILE A 120 6.48 13.71 -2.34
CA ILE A 120 7.89 14.11 -2.24
C ILE A 120 8.10 15.45 -2.95
N GLU A 121 7.53 15.63 -4.14
CA GLU A 121 7.64 16.89 -4.89
C GLU A 121 7.00 18.06 -4.14
N ILE A 122 5.81 17.87 -3.56
CA ILE A 122 5.13 18.87 -2.73
C ILE A 122 6.02 19.28 -1.56
N PHE A 123 6.59 18.33 -0.82
CA PHE A 123 7.42 18.65 0.34
C PHE A 123 8.74 19.32 -0.06
N LEU A 124 9.35 18.92 -1.19
CA LEU A 124 10.57 19.57 -1.71
C LEU A 124 10.28 20.99 -2.17
N ARG A 125 9.19 21.21 -2.91
CA ARG A 125 8.78 22.54 -3.37
C ARG A 125 8.53 23.48 -2.20
N ASP A 126 7.73 23.04 -1.22
CA ASP A 126 7.45 23.84 -0.03
C ASP A 126 8.72 24.16 0.77
N PHE A 127 9.63 23.19 0.87
CA PHE A 127 10.94 23.40 1.48
C PHE A 127 11.73 24.49 0.74
N CYS A 128 11.81 24.42 -0.59
CA CYS A 128 12.51 25.42 -1.39
C CYS A 128 11.91 26.81 -1.22
N LEU A 129 10.58 26.94 -1.27
CA LEU A 129 9.89 28.22 -1.09
C LEU A 129 10.17 28.82 0.30
N LYS A 130 10.08 28.03 1.36
CA LYS A 130 10.37 28.48 2.75
C LYS A 130 11.83 28.91 2.93
N HIS A 131 12.75 28.28 2.21
CA HIS A 131 14.18 28.59 2.27
C HIS A 131 14.64 29.56 1.17
N LYS A 132 13.73 30.06 0.32
CA LYS A 132 14.01 30.92 -0.83
C LYS A 132 15.07 30.33 -1.78
N LEU A 133 14.89 29.06 -2.14
CA LEU A 133 15.75 28.29 -3.04
C LEU A 133 15.04 28.03 -4.36
N GLU A 134 15.80 27.93 -5.45
CA GLU A 134 15.29 27.47 -6.75
C GLU A 134 15.36 25.93 -6.85
N ASP A 135 16.48 25.34 -6.44
CA ASP A 135 16.68 23.90 -6.42
C ASP A 135 16.88 23.37 -4.98
N PRO A 136 16.27 22.22 -4.59
CA PRO A 136 16.53 21.61 -3.28
C PRO A 136 18.02 21.28 -3.03
N LEU A 137 18.82 21.11 -4.08
CA LEU A 137 20.27 20.90 -3.96
C LEU A 137 21.00 22.16 -3.48
N ASP A 138 20.47 23.36 -3.71
CA ASP A 138 21.14 24.61 -3.29
C ASP A 138 21.20 24.78 -1.76
N TYR A 139 20.44 23.97 -1.01
CA TYR A 139 20.42 24.04 0.44
C TYR A 139 21.72 23.56 1.08
N LYS A 140 22.44 24.49 1.73
CA LYS A 140 23.65 24.23 2.53
C LYS A 140 24.61 23.26 1.83
N SER A 141 25.24 23.78 0.78
CA SER A 141 26.36 23.18 0.03
C SER A 141 26.09 21.96 -0.87
N GLY A 142 24.88 21.73 -1.40
CA GLY A 142 24.73 20.82 -2.55
C GLY A 142 24.50 19.34 -2.23
N GLU A 143 24.76 18.89 -1.01
CA GLU A 143 24.93 17.45 -0.70
C GLU A 143 23.62 16.68 -0.43
N GLY A 144 22.49 17.11 -1.01
CA GLY A 144 21.20 16.44 -0.81
C GLY A 144 20.62 16.61 0.60
N ASN A 145 21.01 17.68 1.29
CA ASN A 145 20.52 18.00 2.63
C ASN A 145 19.00 18.22 2.68
N ALA A 146 18.44 18.94 1.69
CA ALA A 146 16.99 19.14 1.58
C ALA A 146 16.24 17.80 1.43
N TYR A 147 16.72 16.91 0.56
CA TYR A 147 16.17 15.57 0.39
C TYR A 147 16.17 14.77 1.69
N SER A 148 17.24 14.86 2.48
CA SER A 148 17.33 14.19 3.78
C SER A 148 16.33 14.74 4.80
N ILE A 149 16.12 16.06 4.82
CA ILE A 149 15.13 16.74 5.67
C ILE A 149 13.71 16.35 5.26
N VAL A 150 13.36 16.51 3.98
CA VAL A 150 12.03 16.14 3.47
C VAL A 150 11.73 14.68 3.71
N ARG A 151 12.69 13.79 3.48
CA ARG A 151 12.58 12.37 3.82
C ARG A 151 12.25 12.16 5.29
N ARG A 152 13.01 12.78 6.20
CA ARG A 152 12.75 12.69 7.64
C ARG A 152 11.32 13.12 7.95
N ASP A 153 10.88 14.25 7.39
CA ASP A 153 9.59 14.84 7.68
C ASP A 153 8.42 13.96 7.18
N ILE A 154 8.51 13.40 5.96
CA ILE A 154 7.51 12.46 5.43
C ILE A 154 7.44 11.20 6.30
N PHE A 155 8.58 10.65 6.70
CA PHE A 155 8.58 9.47 7.57
C PHE A 155 8.15 9.77 8.99
N GLU A 156 8.36 10.98 9.48
CA GLU A 156 7.83 11.43 10.75
C GLU A 156 6.29 11.46 10.70
N LEU A 157 5.71 11.98 9.62
CA LEU A 157 4.27 11.95 9.38
C LEU A 157 3.70 10.51 9.44
N LEU A 158 4.32 9.59 8.68
CA LEU A 158 3.96 8.16 8.69
C LEU A 158 4.10 7.52 10.08
N ASN A 159 5.19 7.82 10.79
CA ASN A 159 5.45 7.28 12.13
C ASN A 159 4.46 7.83 13.16
N ARG A 160 4.10 9.11 13.08
CA ARG A 160 3.11 9.75 13.98
C ARG A 160 1.74 9.11 13.81
N ALA A 161 1.29 8.92 12.56
CA ALA A 161 0.06 8.20 12.25
C ALA A 161 0.09 6.76 12.80
N TYR A 162 1.18 6.03 12.56
CA TYR A 162 1.32 4.66 13.05
C TYR A 162 1.29 4.57 14.58
N ARG A 163 2.02 5.45 15.28
CA ARG A 163 2.03 5.52 16.75
C ARG A 163 0.67 5.88 17.34
N ALA A 164 -0.16 6.63 16.61
CA ALA A 164 -1.55 6.90 16.98
C ALA A 164 -2.49 5.70 16.74
N GLY A 165 -1.99 4.62 16.13
CA GLY A 165 -2.70 3.36 15.94
C GLY A 165 -3.31 3.17 14.56
N PHE A 166 -2.98 4.03 13.59
CA PHE A 166 -3.35 3.85 12.18
C PHE A 166 -2.40 2.88 11.45
N GLY A 167 -2.91 2.20 10.43
CA GLY A 167 -2.08 1.67 9.34
C GLY A 167 -1.75 2.77 8.33
N TRP A 168 -0.84 2.47 7.42
CA TRP A 168 -0.61 3.35 6.27
C TRP A 168 -0.42 2.56 4.98
N ALA A 169 -0.87 3.14 3.88
CA ALA A 169 -0.58 2.65 2.54
C ALA A 169 0.05 3.77 1.72
N ILE A 170 1.06 3.42 0.93
CA ILE A 170 1.72 4.35 0.02
C ILE A 170 1.47 3.86 -1.40
N LEU A 171 0.91 4.71 -2.26
CA LEU A 171 0.82 4.45 -3.70
C LEU A 171 2.03 5.08 -4.37
N VAL A 172 2.73 4.34 -5.21
CA VAL A 172 3.94 4.85 -5.88
C VAL A 172 4.01 4.37 -7.31
N ASN A 173 4.29 5.28 -8.23
CA ASN A 173 4.46 4.92 -9.63
C ASN A 173 5.76 4.14 -9.87
N VAL A 174 5.79 3.39 -10.98
CA VAL A 174 7.03 2.81 -11.50
C VAL A 174 7.36 3.41 -12.86
N THR A 175 8.63 3.74 -13.05
CA THR A 175 9.18 4.18 -14.33
C THR A 175 10.14 3.13 -14.90
N PRO A 176 10.20 3.00 -16.23
CA PRO A 176 11.26 2.24 -16.88
C PRO A 176 12.63 2.90 -16.62
N LYS A 177 13.60 2.11 -16.15
CA LYS A 177 15.01 2.49 -16.01
C LYS A 177 15.87 1.53 -16.82
N VAL A 178 16.76 2.06 -17.63
CA VAL A 178 17.76 1.26 -18.33
C VAL A 178 18.90 0.96 -17.37
N ILE A 179 19.18 -0.32 -17.14
CA ILE A 179 20.33 -0.80 -16.38
C ILE A 179 21.24 -1.62 -17.29
N ARG A 180 22.55 -1.47 -17.13
CA ARG A 180 23.52 -2.31 -17.83
C ARG A 180 23.83 -3.54 -16.98
N HIS A 181 23.52 -4.72 -17.49
CA HIS A 181 23.77 -5.99 -16.80
C HIS A 181 24.43 -6.99 -17.75
N GLY A 182 25.64 -7.44 -17.43
CA GLY A 182 26.40 -8.34 -18.30
C GLY A 182 26.73 -7.73 -19.67
N GLY A 183 26.99 -6.42 -19.72
CA GLY A 183 27.30 -5.70 -20.96
C GLY A 183 26.08 -5.33 -21.83
N GLN A 184 24.89 -5.87 -21.54
CA GLN A 184 23.64 -5.57 -22.24
C GLN A 184 22.77 -4.58 -21.47
N ASP A 185 22.10 -3.69 -22.20
CA ASP A 185 21.09 -2.80 -21.64
C ASP A 185 19.78 -3.56 -21.44
N ARG A 186 19.27 -3.53 -20.20
CA ARG A 186 17.98 -4.09 -19.83
C ARG A 186 17.12 -2.99 -19.25
N THR A 187 15.88 -2.90 -19.72
CA THR A 187 14.89 -2.01 -19.10
C THR A 187 14.24 -2.73 -17.93
N VAL A 188 14.41 -2.18 -16.73
CA VAL A 188 13.75 -2.66 -15.51
C VAL A 188 12.75 -1.61 -15.03
N LEU A 189 11.70 -2.04 -14.34
CA LEU A 189 10.78 -1.11 -13.68
C LEU A 189 11.31 -0.80 -12.28
N SER A 190 11.56 0.47 -12.00
CA SER A 190 11.94 0.99 -10.68
C SER A 190 10.87 1.93 -10.14
N LEU A 191 10.82 2.15 -8.83
CA LEU A 191 9.95 3.18 -8.26
C LEU A 191 10.31 4.56 -8.85
N SER A 192 9.32 5.41 -9.10
CA SER A 192 9.47 6.78 -9.61
C SER A 192 10.05 7.76 -8.57
N VAL A 193 10.83 7.28 -7.62
CA VAL A 193 11.40 8.10 -6.53
C VAL A 193 12.88 7.80 -6.38
N SER A 194 13.63 8.70 -5.75
CA SER A 194 15.05 8.46 -5.50
C SER A 194 15.26 7.20 -4.64
N GLU A 195 16.38 6.53 -4.85
CA GLU A 195 16.71 5.29 -4.14
C GLU A 195 16.72 5.47 -2.61
N SER A 196 17.07 6.66 -2.14
CA SER A 196 17.02 7.04 -0.73
C SER A 196 15.61 6.94 -0.14
N PHE A 197 14.59 7.44 -0.84
CA PHE A 197 13.19 7.31 -0.43
C PHE A 197 12.69 5.86 -0.59
N ALA A 198 12.99 5.23 -1.71
CA ALA A 198 12.61 3.85 -1.99
C ALA A 198 13.09 2.88 -0.90
N ASN A 199 14.38 2.97 -0.54
CA ASN A 199 14.98 2.16 0.51
C ASN A 199 14.39 2.45 1.89
N SER A 200 14.05 3.71 2.16
CA SER A 200 13.47 4.10 3.45
C SER A 200 12.04 3.57 3.63
N VAL A 201 11.21 3.65 2.58
CA VAL A 201 9.88 3.02 2.57
C VAL A 201 10.01 1.51 2.70
N ARG A 202 10.95 0.91 1.95
CA ARG A 202 11.12 -0.53 1.93
C ARG A 202 11.45 -1.11 3.30
N LYS A 203 12.25 -0.40 4.09
CA LYS A 203 12.60 -0.76 5.48
C LYS A 203 11.45 -0.61 6.48
N LYS A 204 10.33 -0.01 6.08
CA LYS A 204 9.23 0.35 7.00
C LYS A 204 7.90 -0.31 6.67
N CYS A 205 7.75 -0.88 5.47
CA CYS A 205 6.56 -1.61 5.07
C CYS A 205 6.65 -3.11 5.38
N GLU A 206 5.49 -3.74 5.51
CA GLU A 206 5.35 -5.19 5.65
C GLU A 206 5.37 -5.87 4.27
N HIS A 207 4.74 -5.24 3.28
CA HIS A 207 4.65 -5.76 1.93
C HIS A 207 4.81 -4.69 0.85
N PHE A 208 5.48 -5.08 -0.23
CA PHE A 208 5.38 -4.43 -1.53
C PHE A 208 4.39 -5.19 -2.39
N MET A 209 3.43 -4.46 -2.93
CA MET A 209 2.33 -4.97 -3.71
C MET A 209 2.44 -4.40 -5.12
N TYR A 210 2.82 -5.22 -6.08
CA TYR A 210 3.01 -4.84 -7.48
C TYR A 210 1.74 -5.12 -8.26
N MET A 211 1.07 -4.06 -8.69
CA MET A 211 -0.18 -4.19 -9.40
C MET A 211 0.00 -4.04 -10.91
N ALA A 212 -0.51 -5.03 -11.64
CA ALA A 212 -0.42 -5.12 -13.09
C ALA A 212 -1.77 -5.51 -13.70
N TYR A 213 -1.99 -5.17 -14.97
CA TYR A 213 -3.08 -5.75 -15.75
C TYR A 213 -2.63 -7.08 -16.35
N HIS A 214 -3.55 -8.03 -16.39
CA HIS A 214 -3.45 -9.18 -17.27
C HIS A 214 -4.78 -9.41 -17.98
N THR A 215 -4.71 -9.87 -19.21
CA THR A 215 -5.90 -10.26 -19.96
C THR A 215 -6.14 -11.75 -19.72
N LYS A 216 -7.36 -12.10 -19.33
CA LYS A 216 -7.80 -13.48 -19.20
C LYS A 216 -8.83 -13.77 -20.29
N THR A 217 -8.70 -14.94 -20.90
CA THR A 217 -9.70 -15.43 -21.84
C THR A 217 -10.74 -16.20 -21.06
N VAL A 218 -11.97 -15.70 -21.03
CA VAL A 218 -13.10 -16.36 -20.35
C VAL A 218 -14.03 -16.93 -21.41
N THR A 219 -14.26 -18.24 -21.34
CA THR A 219 -15.20 -18.94 -22.21
C THR A 219 -16.52 -19.10 -21.47
N GLY A 220 -17.60 -18.57 -22.05
CA GLY A 220 -18.94 -18.71 -21.52
C GLY A 220 -19.43 -20.16 -21.52
N PRO A 221 -20.56 -20.45 -20.84
CA PRO A 221 -21.16 -21.77 -20.90
C PRO A 221 -21.57 -22.12 -22.35
N PRO A 222 -21.38 -23.38 -22.78
CA PRO A 222 -21.85 -23.80 -24.09
C PRO A 222 -23.38 -23.70 -24.16
N THR A 223 -23.89 -23.31 -25.33
CA THR A 223 -25.33 -23.27 -25.58
C THR A 223 -25.74 -24.43 -26.45
N VAL A 224 -26.85 -25.09 -26.11
CA VAL A 224 -27.40 -26.18 -26.93
C VAL A 224 -28.46 -25.57 -27.84
N ARG A 225 -28.29 -25.71 -29.15
CA ARG A 225 -29.31 -25.35 -30.14
C ARG A 225 -29.75 -26.59 -30.91
N THR A 226 -31.04 -26.66 -31.26
CA THR A 226 -31.54 -27.70 -32.17
C THR A 226 -31.47 -27.18 -33.60
N ILE A 227 -30.71 -27.85 -34.45
CA ILE A 227 -30.58 -27.54 -35.89
C ILE A 227 -31.01 -28.81 -36.64
N ASN A 228 -32.06 -28.71 -37.47
CA ASN A 228 -32.62 -29.84 -38.22
C ASN A 228 -32.97 -31.06 -37.35
N GLY A 229 -33.57 -30.83 -36.18
CA GLY A 229 -33.99 -31.90 -35.26
C GLY A 229 -32.86 -32.55 -34.45
N LYS A 230 -31.59 -32.21 -34.69
CA LYS A 230 -30.44 -32.66 -33.90
C LYS A 230 -30.00 -31.58 -32.92
N LYS A 231 -29.74 -31.98 -31.67
CA LYS A 231 -29.13 -31.11 -30.66
C LYS A 231 -27.65 -30.94 -30.98
N VAL A 232 -27.22 -29.71 -31.21
CA VAL A 232 -25.84 -29.34 -31.46
C VAL A 232 -25.38 -28.44 -30.30
N THR A 233 -24.28 -28.82 -29.67
CA THR A 233 -23.63 -28.00 -28.63
C THR A 233 -22.75 -26.97 -29.31
N ILE A 234 -23.09 -25.69 -29.15
CA ILE A 234 -22.29 -24.58 -29.63
C ILE A 234 -21.33 -24.17 -28.50
N PRO A 235 -20.01 -24.12 -28.77
CA PRO A 235 -19.04 -23.61 -27.80
C PRO A 235 -19.45 -22.22 -27.31
N GLY A 236 -19.29 -21.96 -26.01
CA GLY A 236 -19.63 -20.67 -25.44
C GLY A 236 -18.78 -19.55 -26.06
N GLU A 237 -19.35 -18.35 -26.14
CA GLU A 237 -18.61 -17.18 -26.62
C GLU A 237 -17.39 -16.95 -25.73
N THR A 238 -16.27 -16.69 -26.38
CA THR A 238 -15.02 -16.38 -25.70
C THR A 238 -14.85 -14.88 -25.69
N ARG A 239 -14.67 -14.31 -24.50
CA ARG A 239 -14.36 -12.89 -24.33
C ARG A 239 -13.06 -12.70 -23.57
N LYS A 240 -12.36 -11.63 -23.90
CA LYS A 240 -11.18 -11.18 -23.15
C LYS A 240 -11.66 -10.28 -22.02
N GLU A 241 -11.34 -10.66 -20.79
CA GLU A 241 -11.57 -9.85 -19.60
C GLU A 241 -10.23 -9.27 -19.14
N GLU A 242 -10.19 -7.96 -18.91
CA GLU A 242 -9.06 -7.33 -18.24
C GLU A 242 -9.19 -7.52 -16.74
N CYS A 243 -8.21 -8.19 -16.16
CA CYS A 243 -8.13 -8.47 -14.73
C CYS A 243 -6.92 -7.73 -14.14
N ARG A 244 -7.00 -7.35 -12.87
CA ARG A 244 -5.87 -6.79 -12.14
C ARG A 244 -5.22 -7.91 -11.33
N LEU A 245 -3.90 -8.02 -11.41
CA LEU A 245 -3.12 -8.94 -10.61
C LEU A 245 -2.30 -8.14 -9.62
N LEU A 246 -2.46 -8.45 -8.34
CA LEU A 246 -1.64 -7.93 -7.26
C LEU A 246 -0.57 -8.97 -6.93
N LYS A 247 0.67 -8.72 -7.32
CA LYS A 247 1.81 -9.56 -6.97
C LYS A 247 2.42 -9.09 -5.67
N THR A 248 2.63 -9.99 -4.72
CA THR A 248 3.11 -9.62 -3.40
C THR A 248 4.60 -9.95 -3.25
N LYS A 249 5.37 -9.03 -2.67
CA LYS A 249 6.73 -9.27 -2.20
C LYS A 249 6.87 -8.80 -0.75
N PRO A 250 7.75 -9.44 0.05
CA PRO A 250 8.10 -8.92 1.37
C PRO A 250 8.69 -7.51 1.30
N GLY A 251 8.30 -6.66 2.26
CA GLY A 251 9.09 -5.48 2.63
C GLY A 251 10.33 -5.90 3.43
N THR A 252 11.23 -4.95 3.68
CA THR A 252 12.46 -5.17 4.45
C THR A 252 12.39 -4.60 5.85
N LEU A 253 11.18 -4.43 6.41
CA LEU A 253 11.02 -4.42 7.87
C LEU A 253 11.54 -5.75 8.49
N TRP A 254 11.89 -6.71 7.65
CA TRP A 254 12.47 -8.00 7.93
C TRP A 254 13.80 -8.21 7.17
N ALA A 255 14.68 -9.04 7.75
CA ALA A 255 16.06 -9.27 7.34
C ALA A 255 16.40 -10.77 7.20
N GLY A 256 15.45 -11.62 6.81
CA GLY A 256 15.80 -12.96 6.34
C GLY A 256 15.65 -13.05 4.82
N GLU A 257 15.87 -14.25 4.29
CA GLU A 257 16.13 -14.42 2.86
C GLU A 257 14.92 -15.01 2.09
N THR A 258 13.98 -15.66 2.79
CA THR A 258 12.84 -16.41 2.21
C THR A 258 11.45 -16.10 2.81
N THR A 259 10.38 -16.33 2.06
CA THR A 259 8.99 -16.12 2.52
C THR A 259 8.53 -17.10 3.60
N ASP A 260 9.28 -18.18 3.82
CA ASP A 260 8.95 -19.31 4.69
C ASP A 260 9.44 -19.12 6.13
N GLU A 261 10.25 -18.07 6.38
CA GLU A 261 10.75 -17.71 7.70
C GLU A 261 9.72 -16.87 8.46
N VAL A 262 8.69 -17.57 8.95
CA VAL A 262 7.55 -17.00 9.69
C VAL A 262 7.98 -16.56 11.09
N LYS A 263 8.37 -15.29 11.28
CA LYS A 263 8.45 -14.72 12.63
C LYS A 263 7.72 -13.40 12.86
N VAL A 264 7.34 -12.63 11.82
CA VAL A 264 6.77 -11.27 12.03
C VAL A 264 5.70 -10.83 11.00
N ARG A 265 5.43 -11.61 9.93
CA ARG A 265 4.64 -11.17 8.77
C ARG A 265 3.48 -12.12 8.44
N ILE A 266 2.41 -11.58 7.85
CA ILE A 266 1.32 -12.37 7.26
C ILE A 266 1.76 -12.87 5.88
N PRO A 267 1.79 -14.19 5.62
CA PRO A 267 2.20 -14.74 4.33
C PRO A 267 1.08 -14.53 3.31
N PHE A 268 1.23 -13.51 2.46
CA PHE A 268 0.37 -13.38 1.29
C PHE A 268 0.76 -14.41 0.22
N PRO A 269 -0.21 -14.86 -0.60
CA PRO A 269 0.09 -15.49 -1.86
C PRO A 269 0.97 -14.60 -2.74
N ASP A 270 1.82 -15.22 -3.56
CA ASP A 270 2.68 -14.50 -4.51
C ASP A 270 1.88 -13.62 -5.48
N SER A 271 0.64 -14.01 -5.78
CA SER A 271 -0.27 -13.20 -6.58
C SER A 271 -1.73 -13.42 -6.20
N THR A 272 -2.54 -12.37 -6.39
CA THR A 272 -3.99 -12.38 -6.16
C THR A 272 -4.69 -11.62 -7.27
N GLU A 273 -5.70 -12.21 -7.89
CA GLU A 273 -6.59 -11.51 -8.84
C GLU A 273 -7.48 -10.54 -8.04
N ILE A 274 -7.51 -9.27 -8.44
CA ILE A 274 -8.24 -8.20 -7.77
C ILE A 274 -9.32 -7.65 -8.73
N PRO A 275 -10.61 -7.69 -8.36
CA PRO A 275 -11.66 -7.08 -9.16
C PRO A 275 -11.59 -5.54 -9.11
N ARG A 276 -12.24 -4.87 -10.07
CA ARG A 276 -12.31 -3.41 -10.08
C ARG A 276 -13.08 -2.85 -8.87
N LEU A 277 -14.23 -3.45 -8.58
CA LEU A 277 -15.08 -3.10 -7.44
C LEU A 277 -14.95 -4.19 -6.36
N GLY A 278 -14.89 -3.78 -5.09
CA GLY A 278 -14.70 -4.73 -3.98
C GLY A 278 -13.30 -5.36 -3.94
N GLY A 279 -12.33 -4.76 -4.64
CA GLY A 279 -10.95 -5.26 -4.66
C GLY A 279 -10.32 -5.34 -3.27
N TRP A 280 -10.67 -4.40 -2.38
CA TRP A 280 -10.21 -4.39 -1.00
C TRP A 280 -10.82 -5.52 -0.16
N ASP A 281 -12.05 -5.95 -0.43
CA ASP A 281 -12.67 -7.08 0.27
C ASP A 281 -11.96 -8.39 -0.05
N VAL A 282 -11.59 -8.59 -1.33
CA VAL A 282 -10.76 -9.74 -1.75
C VAL A 282 -9.40 -9.69 -1.07
N PHE A 283 -8.76 -8.52 -1.05
CA PHE A 283 -7.47 -8.33 -0.38
C PHE A 283 -7.55 -8.62 1.13
N THR A 284 -8.59 -8.13 1.80
CA THR A 284 -8.87 -8.38 3.22
C THR A 284 -9.08 -9.86 3.50
N LYS A 285 -9.89 -10.54 2.68
CA LYS A 285 -10.13 -11.98 2.81
C LYS A 285 -8.85 -12.78 2.71
N VAL A 286 -8.00 -12.49 1.71
CA VAL A 286 -6.71 -13.17 1.53
C VAL A 286 -5.79 -12.94 2.73
N TYR A 287 -5.74 -11.71 3.26
CA TYR A 287 -4.97 -11.39 4.46
C TYR A 287 -5.46 -12.13 5.70
N ASP A 288 -6.78 -12.15 5.92
CA ASP A 288 -7.39 -12.82 7.06
C ASP A 288 -7.25 -14.35 6.97
N GLU A 289 -7.32 -14.94 5.78
CA GLU A 289 -7.05 -16.37 5.55
C GLU A 289 -5.59 -16.72 5.87
N ALA A 290 -4.64 -15.85 5.51
CA ALA A 290 -3.23 -16.03 5.85
C ALA A 290 -2.99 -15.89 7.37
N ILE A 291 -3.64 -14.93 8.04
CA ILE A 291 -3.63 -14.84 9.51
C ILE A 291 -4.21 -16.10 10.13
N GLN A 292 -5.35 -16.58 9.63
CA GLN A 292 -5.98 -17.78 10.15
C GLN A 292 -5.09 -18.99 9.97
N THR A 293 -4.41 -19.13 8.84
CA THR A 293 -3.47 -20.24 8.60
C THR A 293 -2.33 -20.21 9.61
N LEU A 294 -1.77 -19.02 9.90
CA LEU A 294 -0.72 -18.87 10.89
C LEU A 294 -1.20 -19.05 12.33
N THR A 295 -2.40 -18.60 12.67
CA THR A 295 -2.95 -18.71 14.03
C THR A 295 -3.58 -20.07 14.30
N LYS A 296 -3.97 -20.82 13.26
CA LYS A 296 -4.57 -22.16 13.35
C LYS A 296 -3.58 -23.32 13.15
N GLY A 297 -2.29 -23.09 12.91
CA GLY A 297 -1.30 -24.18 13.01
C GLY A 297 -1.20 -24.61 14.49
N VAL A 298 -1.65 -25.78 14.93
CA VAL A 298 -1.61 -27.12 14.33
C VAL A 298 -2.99 -27.82 14.43
N LYS A 299 -3.63 -28.18 13.31
CA LYS A 299 -4.53 -29.35 13.29
C LYS A 299 -3.64 -30.60 13.26
N ALA A 300 -3.89 -31.51 14.20
CA ALA A 300 -3.25 -32.83 14.27
C ALA A 300 -3.51 -33.67 13.01
#